data_AF-A0A7V8DJV7-F1
#
_entry.id   AF-A0A7V8DJV7-F1
#
_cell.length_a   1.000
_cell.length_b   1.000
_cell.length_c   1.000
_cell.angle_alpha   90.00
_cell.angle_beta   90.00
_cell.angle_gamma   90.00
#
_symmetry.space_group_name_H-M   'P 1'
#
loop_
_entity.id
_entity.type
_entity.pdbx_description
1 polymer ?
#
loop_
_entity_poly.entity_id
_entity_poly.type
_entity_poly.pdbx_seq_one_letter_code
_entity_poly.pdbx_strand_id
1 'polypeptide(L)'
;MSRWDMVGIACGGFVGMGIGLGMDLLLGEAVGSSWREAVARDLSAVLNAQIAADSALAAAGAGVAILSITAIGAGAGLLFVRIVRRFFRMLLSE
;
A
#
# COMPACT_ATOMS: atom_id res chain seq x y z
N MET A 1 15.02 -11.21 -14.11
CA MET A 1 13.70 -11.23 -13.45
C MET A 1 12.78 -12.10 -14.28
N SER A 2 12.10 -13.11 -13.70
CA SER A 2 11.22 -14.01 -14.47
C SER A 2 9.85 -13.39 -14.71
N ARG A 3 9.10 -13.89 -15.70
CA ARG A 3 7.71 -13.45 -15.96
C ARG A 3 6.82 -13.63 -14.73
N TRP A 4 7.03 -14.71 -13.97
CA TRP A 4 6.31 -14.98 -12.72
C TRP A 4 6.64 -13.98 -11.61
N ASP A 5 7.89 -13.48 -11.53
CA ASP A 5 8.23 -12.39 -10.60
C ASP A 5 7.42 -11.13 -10.94
N MET A 6 7.29 -10.79 -12.24
CA MET A 6 6.50 -9.63 -12.68
C MET A 6 5.02 -9.78 -12.35
N VAL A 7 4.45 -10.97 -12.52
CA VAL A 7 3.06 -11.26 -12.13
C VAL A 7 2.89 -11.11 -10.62
N GLY A 8 3.81 -11.64 -9.81
CA GLY A 8 3.79 -11.47 -8.35
C GLY A 8 3.85 -10.01 -7.91
N ILE A 9 4.75 -9.23 -8.51
CA ILE A 9 4.88 -7.78 -8.27
C ILE A 9 3.60 -7.06 -8.65
N ALA A 10 3.04 -7.33 -9.84
CA ALA A 10 1.83 -6.67 -10.32
C ALA A 10 0.62 -7.01 -9.43
N CYS A 11 0.37 -8.29 -9.16
CA CYS A 11 -0.74 -8.73 -8.31
C CYS A 11 -0.61 -8.18 -6.89
N GLY A 12 0.58 -8.28 -6.28
CA GLY A 12 0.84 -7.74 -4.96
C GLY A 12 0.67 -6.21 -4.91
N GLY A 13 1.13 -5.52 -5.95
CA GLY A 13 0.95 -4.07 -6.11
C GLY A 13 -0.52 -3.69 -6.23
N PHE A 14 -1.30 -4.37 -7.08
CA PHE A 14 -2.74 -4.10 -7.21
C PHE A 14 -3.51 -4.35 -5.90
N VAL A 15 -3.16 -5.41 -5.16
CA VAL A 15 -3.76 -5.67 -3.85
C VAL A 15 -3.38 -4.57 -2.85
N GLY A 16 -2.09 -4.19 -2.77
CA GLY A 16 -1.64 -3.11 -1.90
C GLY A 16 -2.29 -1.76 -2.24
N MET A 17 -2.41 -1.44 -3.53
CA MET A 17 -3.10 -0.26 -4.01
C MET A 17 -4.59 -0.28 -3.67
N GLY A 18 -5.24 -1.43 -3.84
CA GLY A 18 -6.65 -1.63 -3.46
C GLY A 18 -6.88 -1.43 -1.96
N ILE A 19 -5.99 -1.91 -1.11
CA ILE A 19 -6.04 -1.68 0.34
C ILE A 19 -5.84 -0.19 0.66
N GLY A 20 -4.82 0.44 0.06
CA GLY A 20 -4.51 1.86 0.28
C GLY A 20 -5.67 2.76 -0.12
N LEU A 21 -6.22 2.58 -1.33
CA LEU A 21 -7.37 3.32 -1.82
C LEU A 21 -8.67 2.96 -1.10
N GLY A 22 -8.79 1.72 -0.61
CA GLY A 22 -9.97 1.26 0.11
C GLY A 22 -10.25 2.10 1.35
N MET A 23 -9.22 2.52 2.09
CA MET A 23 -9.37 3.42 3.24
C MET A 23 -9.86 4.82 2.86
N ASP A 24 -9.43 5.37 1.72
CA ASP A 24 -9.85 6.73 1.32
C ASP A 24 -11.21 6.74 0.61
N LEU A 25 -11.56 5.69 -0.13
CA LEU A 25 -12.76 5.68 -1.00
C LEU A 25 -13.93 4.87 -0.45
N LEU A 26 -13.66 3.78 0.27
CA LEU A 26 -14.70 2.80 0.67
C LEU A 26 -14.93 2.77 2.18
N LEU A 27 -13.90 3.04 2.97
CA LEU A 27 -13.89 2.76 4.39
C LEU A 27 -13.65 4.00 5.26
N GLY A 28 -13.31 5.17 4.68
CA GLY A 28 -12.94 6.36 5.45
C GLY A 28 -14.03 6.79 6.43
N GLU A 29 -15.29 6.81 5.98
CA GLU A 29 -16.45 7.14 6.82
C GLU A 29 -16.86 5.99 7.76
N ALA A 30 -16.62 4.73 7.38
CA ALA A 30 -17.06 3.56 8.13
C ALA A 30 -16.06 3.10 9.21
N VAL A 31 -14.76 3.34 9.00
CA VAL A 31 -13.64 2.90 9.86
C VAL A 31 -13.11 4.05 10.71
N GLY A 32 -13.63 5.27 10.52
CA GLY A 32 -13.50 6.40 11.44
C GLY A 32 -12.44 7.44 11.10
N SER A 33 -11.60 7.20 10.08
CA SER A 33 -10.74 8.25 9.50
C SER A 33 -10.17 7.87 8.13
N SER A 34 -10.05 8.84 7.22
CA SER A 34 -9.34 8.71 5.94
C SER A 34 -7.81 8.88 6.10
N TRP A 35 -7.01 8.45 5.09
CA TRP A 35 -5.56 8.72 5.07
C TRP A 35 -5.28 10.22 5.07
N ARG A 36 -6.10 10.99 4.35
CA ARG A 36 -5.97 12.45 4.30
C ARG A 36 -6.15 13.09 5.67
N GLU A 37 -7.11 12.62 6.46
CA GLU A 37 -7.31 13.10 7.83
C GLU A 37 -6.18 12.69 8.76
N ALA A 38 -5.69 11.45 8.66
CA ALA A 38 -4.57 10.97 9.47
C ALA A 38 -3.31 11.80 9.19
N VAL A 39 -2.99 11.98 7.90
CA VAL A 39 -1.84 12.77 7.46
C VAL A 39 -1.98 14.24 7.85
N ALA A 40 -3.18 14.83 7.72
CA ALA A 40 -3.41 16.21 8.13
C ALA A 40 -3.21 16.40 9.64
N ARG A 41 -3.66 15.43 10.46
CA ARG A 41 -3.47 15.43 11.91
C ARG A 41 -1.98 15.34 12.27
N ASP A 42 -1.24 14.44 11.63
CA ASP A 42 0.19 14.26 11.88
C ASP A 42 0.99 15.49 11.44
N LEU A 43 0.71 16.04 10.26
CA LEU A 43 1.33 17.26 9.78
C LEU A 43 1.00 18.46 10.67
N SER A 44 -0.23 18.54 11.18
CA SER A 44 -0.60 19.60 12.11
C SER A 44 0.20 19.54 13.40
N ALA A 45 0.44 18.34 13.92
CA ALA A 45 1.27 18.12 15.11
C ALA A 45 2.74 18.46 14.86
N VAL A 46 3.30 18.06 13.72
CA VAL A 46 4.71 18.30 13.37
C VAL A 46 4.98 19.78 13.07
N LEU A 47 4.09 20.43 12.32
CA LEU A 47 4.24 21.83 11.90
C LEU A 47 3.68 22.83 12.92
N ASN A 48 3.04 22.34 13.98
CA ASN A 48 2.36 23.14 15.00
C ASN A 48 1.38 24.17 14.39
N ALA A 49 0.69 23.75 13.33
CA ALA A 49 -0.24 24.56 12.55
C ALA A 49 -1.48 23.75 12.22
N GLN A 50 -2.67 24.36 12.10
CA GLN A 50 -3.86 23.62 11.69
C GLN A 50 -3.83 23.35 10.19
N ILE A 51 -3.53 22.11 9.80
CA ILE A 51 -3.60 21.62 8.43
C ILE A 51 -4.97 20.98 8.22
N ALA A 52 -5.74 21.49 7.27
CA ALA A 52 -7.02 20.91 6.89
C ALA A 52 -6.82 19.65 6.03
N ALA A 53 -7.71 18.66 6.16
CA ALA A 53 -7.63 17.37 5.44
C ALA A 53 -7.86 17.51 3.92
N ASP A 54 -8.56 18.56 3.50
CA ASP A 54 -8.77 18.92 2.10
C ASP A 54 -7.55 19.61 1.47
N SER A 55 -6.56 20.03 2.27
CA SER A 55 -5.36 20.71 1.79
C SER A 55 -4.54 19.85 0.83
N ALA A 56 -3.85 20.53 -0.11
CA ALA A 56 -2.95 19.89 -1.06
C ALA A 56 -1.81 19.12 -0.37
N LEU A 57 -1.37 19.59 0.80
CA LEU A 57 -0.32 18.94 1.59
C LEU A 57 -0.79 17.60 2.17
N ALA A 58 -2.01 17.56 2.72
CA ALA A 58 -2.60 16.32 3.23
C ALA A 58 -2.85 15.31 2.10
N ALA A 59 -3.32 15.76 0.93
CA ALA A 59 -3.48 14.91 -0.25
C ALA A 59 -2.14 14.34 -0.74
N ALA A 60 -1.08 15.16 -0.77
CA ALA A 60 0.25 14.70 -1.15
C ALA A 60 0.78 13.65 -0.18
N GLY A 61 0.66 13.86 1.13
CA GLY A 61 1.11 12.88 2.12
C GLY A 61 0.29 11.58 2.11
N ALA A 62 -1.03 11.65 1.90
CA ALA A 62 -1.86 10.47 1.70
C ALA A 62 -1.44 9.68 0.44
N GLY A 63 -1.12 10.39 -0.65
CA GLY A 63 -0.56 9.78 -1.86
C GLY A 63 0.75 9.02 -1.59
N VAL A 64 1.66 9.61 -0.80
CA VAL A 64 2.91 8.93 -0.38
C VAL A 64 2.62 7.68 0.45
N ALA A 65 1.65 7.74 1.36
CA ALA A 65 1.24 6.58 2.16
C ALA A 65 0.70 5.45 1.26
N ILE A 66 -0.21 5.75 0.34
CA ILE A 66 -0.78 4.78 -0.60
C ILE A 66 0.29 4.16 -1.51
N LEU A 67 1.21 4.98 -2.03
CA LEU A 67 2.35 4.49 -2.82
C LEU A 67 3.25 3.57 -2.02
N SER A 68 3.49 3.88 -0.74
CA SER A 68 4.29 3.04 0.16
C SER A 68 3.62 1.69 0.41
N ILE A 69 2.31 1.67 0.67
CA ILE A 69 1.52 0.44 0.83
C ILE A 69 1.53 -0.39 -0.46
N THR A 70 1.40 0.28 -1.61
CA THR A 70 1.47 -0.36 -2.93
C THR A 70 2.83 -1.01 -3.17
N ALA A 71 3.93 -0.32 -2.82
CA ALA A 71 5.28 -0.84 -2.93
C ALA A 71 5.52 -2.04 -1.99
N ILE A 72 5.01 -1.98 -0.75
CA ILE A 72 5.05 -3.10 0.19
C ILE A 72 4.27 -4.29 -0.37
N GLY A 73 3.06 -4.06 -0.88
CA GLY A 73 2.24 -5.11 -1.51
C GLY A 73 2.96 -5.78 -2.68
N ALA A 74 3.59 -4.99 -3.56
CA ALA A 74 4.38 -5.49 -4.67
C ALA A 74 5.59 -6.33 -4.21
N GLY A 75 6.30 -5.89 -3.16
CA GLY A 75 7.40 -6.63 -2.54
C GLY A 75 6.93 -7.95 -1.91
N ALA A 76 5.80 -7.94 -1.20
CA ALA A 76 5.20 -9.14 -0.62
C ALA A 76 4.79 -10.14 -1.71
N GLY A 77 4.19 -9.66 -2.81
CA GLY A 77 3.83 -10.48 -3.96
C GLY A 77 5.05 -11.14 -4.62
N LEU A 78 6.15 -10.41 -4.79
CA LEU A 78 7.42 -10.98 -5.27
C LEU A 78 7.92 -12.10 -4.35
N LEU A 79 7.93 -11.85 -3.05
CA LEU A 79 8.43 -12.79 -2.05
C LEU A 79 7.57 -14.05 -2.00
N PHE A 80 6.25 -13.89 -2.04
CA PHE A 80 5.29 -14.99 -2.11
C PHE A 80 5.55 -15.90 -3.31
N VAL A 81 5.64 -15.35 -4.53
CA VAL A 81 5.85 -16.16 -5.74
C VAL A 81 7.22 -16.87 -5.71
N ARG A 82 8.23 -16.30 -5.05
CA ARG A 82 9.53 -16.98 -4.85
C ARG A 82 9.45 -18.14 -3.88
N ILE A 83 8.73 -17.98 -2.76
CA ILE A 83 8.48 -19.06 -1.79
C ILE A 83 7.75 -20.21 -2.49
N VAL A 84 6.65 -19.90 -3.19
CA VAL A 84 5.83 -20.91 -3.89
C VAL A 84 6.67 -21.67 -4.93
N ARG A 85 7.46 -20.98 -5.75
CA ARG A 85 8.34 -21.65 -6.72
C ARG A 85 9.46 -22.44 -6.09
N ARG A 86 9.98 -22.02 -4.93
CA ARG A 86 10.98 -22.78 -4.18
C ARG A 86 10.34 -24.07 -3.65
N PHE A 87 9.15 -23.97 -3.08
CA PHE A 87 8.37 -25.09 -2.56
C PHE A 87 8.06 -26.13 -3.64
N PHE A 88 7.48 -25.73 -4.77
CA PHE A 88 7.19 -26.67 -5.87
C PHE A 88 8.45 -27.28 -6.47
N ARG A 89 9.55 -26.54 -6.56
CA ARG A 89 10.83 -27.13 -7.00
C ARG A 89 11.36 -28.18 -6.05
N MET A 90 11.14 -28.04 -4.74
CA MET A 90 11.54 -29.08 -3.77
C MET A 90 10.65 -30.32 -3.87
N LEU A 91 9.36 -30.14 -4.15
CA LEU A 91 8.41 -31.26 -4.33
C LEU A 91 8.61 -32.02 -5.64
N LEU A 92 8.95 -31.32 -6.72
CA LEU A 92 9.11 -31.91 -8.06
C LEU A 92 10.55 -32.32 -8.36
N SER A 93 11.50 -32.10 -7.44
CA SER A 93 12.90 -32.51 -7.61
C SER A 93 13.17 -33.93 -7.08
N GLU A 94 12.17 -34.81 -7.11
CA GLU A 94 12.37 -36.26 -7.03
C GLU A 94 12.48 -36.86 -8.43
#